data_AF-A0A8J6S5I7-F1
#
_entry.id   AF-A0A8J6S5I7-F1
#
_cell.length_a   1.000
_cell.length_b   1.000
_cell.length_c   1.000
_cell.angle_alpha   90.00
_cell.angle_beta   90.00
_cell.angle_gamma   90.00
#
_symmetry.space_group_name_H-M   'P 1'
#
loop_
_entity.id
_entity.type
_entity.pdbx_description
1 polymer ?
#
loop_
_entity_poly.entity_id
_entity_poly.type
_entity_poly.pdbx_seq_one_letter_code
_entity_poly.pdbx_strand_id
1 'polypeptide(L)'
;MNNPSNRVSEFFENDSEGGNLLWQYVQSMNPDTITQLSKPSSQEVFQVMERNIVGLLGNLPPEHFGVTVTTNRENLGRLLASAMISGYFLRNAEQRMTFEKSLQAATEANSFEAE
;
A
#
# COMPACT_ATOMS: atom_id res chain seq x y z
N MET A 1 -20.11 2.33 -23.00
CA MET A 1 -19.14 1.62 -22.13
C MET A 1 -18.01 2.57 -21.77
N ASN A 2 -17.97 3.11 -20.54
CA ASN A 2 -16.81 3.90 -20.09
C ASN A 2 -15.79 2.96 -19.47
N ASN A 3 -14.59 2.93 -20.05
CA ASN A 3 -13.48 2.10 -19.62
C ASN A 3 -12.88 2.66 -18.31
N PRO A 4 -12.90 1.93 -17.18
CA PRO A 4 -12.40 2.44 -15.89
C PRO A 4 -10.87 2.66 -15.88
N SER A 5 -10.12 2.06 -16.82
CA SER A 5 -8.66 2.26 -16.92
C SER A 5 -8.24 3.69 -17.23
N ASN A 6 -9.12 4.54 -17.78
CA ASN A 6 -8.72 5.90 -18.18
C ASN A 6 -8.68 6.91 -17.03
N ARG A 7 -9.30 6.60 -15.87
CA ARG A 7 -9.37 7.53 -14.74
C ARG A 7 -8.07 7.61 -13.92
N VAL A 8 -7.26 6.55 -13.96
CA VAL A 8 -5.96 6.55 -13.28
C VAL A 8 -5.00 7.47 -14.02
N SER A 9 -5.03 7.47 -15.36
CA SER A 9 -4.21 8.36 -16.19
C SER A 9 -4.53 9.84 -15.95
N GLU A 10 -5.81 10.23 -15.85
CA GLU A 10 -6.22 11.61 -15.55
C GLU A 10 -5.66 12.16 -14.23
N PHE A 11 -5.36 11.30 -13.24
CA PHE A 11 -4.76 11.71 -11.96
C PHE A 11 -3.27 12.05 -12.09
N PHE A 12 -2.57 11.46 -13.07
CA PHE A 12 -1.15 11.70 -13.35
C PHE A 12 -0.93 12.66 -14.54
N GLU A 13 -1.94 12.88 -15.38
CA GLU A 13 -1.84 13.70 -16.60
C GLU A 13 -2.20 15.18 -16.40
N ASN A 14 -2.74 15.59 -15.25
CA ASN A 14 -3.12 16.99 -14.98
C ASN A 14 -1.96 17.90 -14.53
N ASP A 15 -0.71 17.46 -14.69
CA ASP A 15 0.50 18.09 -14.16
C ASP A 15 1.16 19.09 -15.14
N SER A 16 0.40 19.67 -16.08
CA SER A 16 0.95 20.62 -17.06
C SER A 16 1.31 21.99 -16.46
N GLU A 17 0.82 22.37 -15.28
CA GLU A 17 1.22 23.63 -14.62
C GLU A 17 1.42 23.60 -13.09
N GLY A 18 1.20 22.48 -12.40
CA GLY A 18 1.39 22.41 -10.94
C GLY A 18 1.97 21.06 -10.53
N GLY A 19 3.29 20.99 -10.37
CA GLY A 19 4.00 19.72 -10.23
C GLY A 19 3.47 18.79 -9.14
N ASN A 20 3.64 17.48 -9.37
CA ASN A 20 3.20 16.34 -8.58
C ASN A 20 2.87 16.65 -7.11
N LEU A 21 1.59 16.90 -6.84
CA LEU A 21 1.06 17.24 -5.52
C LEU A 21 1.33 16.17 -4.47
N LEU A 22 1.32 14.89 -4.87
CA LEU A 22 1.67 13.78 -3.98
C LEU A 22 3.14 13.87 -3.55
N TRP A 23 4.03 14.18 -4.49
CA TRP A 23 5.45 14.35 -4.20
C TRP A 23 5.69 15.54 -3.27
N GLN A 24 5.03 16.67 -3.51
CA GLN A 24 5.10 17.83 -2.61
C GLN A 24 4.58 17.48 -1.20
N TYR A 25 3.47 16.77 -1.11
CA TYR A 25 2.93 16.29 0.17
C TYR A 25 3.94 15.39 0.90
N VAL A 26 4.52 14.39 0.22
CA VAL A 26 5.53 13.51 0.80
C VAL A 26 6.75 14.28 1.27
N GLN A 27 7.23 15.26 0.50
CA GLN A 27 8.36 16.11 0.89
C GLN A 27 8.07 17.01 2.09
N SER A 28 6.81 17.44 2.26
CA SER A 28 6.40 18.27 3.40
C SER A 28 6.21 17.48 4.71
N MET A 29 6.17 16.14 4.65
CA MET A 29 6.00 15.32 5.84
C MET A 29 7.26 15.30 6.70
N ASN A 30 7.07 15.23 8.03
CA ASN A 30 8.17 15.01 8.96
C ASN A 30 8.84 13.64 8.65
N PRO A 31 10.19 13.57 8.59
CA PRO A 31 10.93 12.30 8.45
C PRO A 31 10.51 11.18 9.41
N ASP A 32 10.13 11.52 10.64
CA ASP A 32 9.63 10.55 11.63
C ASP A 32 8.32 9.91 11.17
N THR A 33 7.41 10.71 10.61
CA THR A 33 6.14 10.23 10.03
C THR A 33 6.41 9.32 8.85
N ILE A 34 7.34 9.69 7.96
CA ILE A 34 7.73 8.84 6.83
C ILE A 34 8.29 7.51 7.32
N THR A 35 9.14 7.54 8.35
CA THR A 35 9.74 6.34 8.94
C THR A 35 8.69 5.43 9.57
N GLN A 36 7.70 5.99 10.26
CA GLN A 36 6.60 5.22 10.82
C GLN A 36 5.71 4.63 9.73
N LEU A 37 5.35 5.40 8.70
CA LEU A 37 4.53 4.92 7.58
C LEU A 37 5.24 3.87 6.71
N SER A 38 6.57 3.86 6.71
CA SER A 38 7.38 2.86 6.00
C SER A 38 7.48 1.53 6.75
N LYS A 39 7.01 1.46 8.00
CA LYS A 39 7.01 0.24 8.79
C LYS A 39 5.64 -0.43 8.71
N PRO A 40 5.57 -1.71 8.31
CA PRO A 40 4.34 -2.48 8.46
C PRO A 40 3.97 -2.52 9.93
N SER A 41 2.68 -2.33 10.23
CA SER A 41 2.13 -2.35 11.57
C SER A 41 2.04 -3.76 12.17
N SER A 42 1.99 -4.79 11.32
CA SER A 42 1.91 -6.19 11.74
C SER A 42 2.74 -7.11 10.85
N GLN A 43 3.08 -8.29 11.38
CA GLN A 43 3.84 -9.31 10.65
C GLN A 43 3.02 -9.87 9.47
N GLU A 44 1.71 -9.99 9.62
CA GLU A 44 0.80 -10.45 8.57
C GLU A 44 0.78 -9.45 7.40
N VAL A 45 0.70 -8.14 7.69
CA VAL A 45 0.77 -7.09 6.66
C VAL A 45 2.09 -7.16 5.91
N PHE A 46 3.22 -7.35 6.61
CA PHE A 46 4.53 -7.49 6.00
C PHE A 46 4.59 -8.67 5.02
N GLN A 47 4.11 -9.85 5.43
CA GLN A 47 4.09 -11.04 4.58
C GLN A 47 3.21 -10.84 3.33
N VAL A 48 2.08 -10.16 3.46
CA VAL A 48 1.21 -9.85 2.32
C VAL A 48 1.89 -8.88 1.36
N MET A 49 2.58 -7.86 1.87
CA MET A 49 3.36 -6.93 1.04
C MET A 49 4.48 -7.65 0.29
N GLU A 50 5.26 -8.50 0.98
CA GLU A 50 6.33 -9.30 0.37
C GLU A 50 5.78 -10.17 -0.77
N ARG A 51 4.71 -10.91 -0.50
CA ARG A 51 4.06 -11.76 -1.50
C ARG A 51 3.53 -10.95 -2.70
N ASN A 52 3.01 -9.74 -2.46
CA ASN A 52 2.55 -8.86 -3.52
C ASN A 52 3.72 -8.36 -4.38
N ILE A 53 4.82 -7.94 -3.77
CA ILE A 53 6.03 -7.49 -4.49
C ILE A 53 6.63 -8.62 -5.31
N VAL A 54 6.75 -9.83 -4.75
CA VAL A 54 7.21 -11.02 -5.48
C VAL A 54 6.25 -11.34 -6.64
N GLY A 55 4.94 -11.21 -6.42
CA GLY A 55 3.95 -11.37 -7.50
C GLY A 55 4.11 -10.34 -8.62
N LEU A 56 4.48 -9.10 -8.28
CA LEU A 56 4.69 -8.02 -9.25
C LEU A 56 6.01 -8.15 -10.03
N LEU A 57 7.08 -8.59 -9.37
CA LEU A 57 8.42 -8.69 -9.96
C LEU A 57 8.74 -10.07 -10.55
N GLY A 58 7.93 -11.08 -10.22
CA GLY A 58 8.19 -12.47 -10.55
C GLY A 58 9.01 -13.18 -9.47
N ASN A 59 8.87 -14.50 -9.42
CA ASN A 59 9.52 -15.32 -8.41
C ASN A 59 10.88 -15.82 -8.91
N LEU A 60 11.97 -15.30 -8.33
CA LEU A 60 13.32 -15.82 -8.51
C LEU A 60 13.97 -16.02 -7.13
N PRO A 61 14.57 -17.19 -6.81
CA PRO A 61 15.16 -17.42 -5.49
C PRO A 61 16.33 -16.46 -5.21
N PRO A 62 16.21 -15.52 -4.26
CA PRO A 62 17.25 -14.51 -4.04
C PRO A 62 18.54 -15.10 -3.46
N GLU A 63 18.45 -16.26 -2.81
CA GLU A 63 19.59 -17.00 -2.22
C GLU A 63 20.58 -17.52 -3.28
N HIS A 64 20.15 -17.64 -4.53
CA HIS A 64 20.92 -18.23 -5.61
C HIS A 64 21.18 -17.27 -6.77
N PHE A 65 20.57 -16.08 -6.77
CA PHE A 65 20.60 -15.16 -7.90
C PHE A 65 20.73 -13.71 -7.46
N GLY A 66 21.66 -12.97 -8.07
CA GLY A 66 21.61 -11.51 -8.07
C GLY A 66 20.47 -11.03 -8.96
N VAL A 67 19.40 -10.50 -8.37
CA VAL A 67 18.22 -10.01 -9.12
C VAL A 67 18.45 -8.57 -9.56
N THR A 68 18.38 -8.30 -10.86
CA THR A 68 18.33 -6.94 -11.43
C THR A 68 17.13 -6.84 -12.35
N VAL A 69 16.26 -5.85 -12.11
CA VAL A 69 15.04 -5.63 -12.90
C VAL A 69 15.25 -4.40 -13.79
N THR A 70 15.20 -4.60 -15.10
CA THR A 70 15.26 -3.51 -16.09
C THR A 70 13.87 -3.28 -16.67
N THR A 71 13.38 -2.04 -16.63
CA THR A 71 12.04 -1.68 -17.13
C THR A 71 12.05 -0.27 -17.76
N ASN A 72 11.03 0.03 -18.54
CA ASN A 72 10.83 1.36 -19.12
C ASN A 72 9.94 2.24 -18.22
N ARG A 73 9.88 3.56 -18.51
CA ARG A 73 9.09 4.53 -17.72
C ARG A 73 7.62 4.13 -17.61
N GLU A 74 7.02 3.67 -18.71
CA GLU A 74 5.60 3.30 -18.79
C GLU A 74 5.28 2.11 -17.88
N ASN A 75 6.06 1.04 -17.98
CA ASN A 75 5.91 -0.16 -17.18
C ASN A 75 6.25 0.10 -15.70
N LEU A 76 7.25 0.93 -15.41
CA LEU A 76 7.55 1.38 -14.05
C LEU A 76 6.38 2.16 -13.45
N GLY A 77 5.78 3.08 -14.22
CA GLY A 77 4.61 3.84 -13.80
C GLY A 77 3.43 2.92 -13.45
N ARG A 78 3.16 1.93 -14.30
CA ARG A 78 2.11 0.90 -14.05
C ARG A 78 2.40 0.09 -12.80
N LEU A 79 3.65 -0.32 -12.59
CA LEU A 79 4.08 -1.04 -11.40
C LEU A 79 3.87 -0.21 -10.12
N LEU A 80 4.28 1.05 -10.13
CA LEU A 80 4.09 1.98 -9.00
C LEU A 80 2.61 2.24 -8.72
N ALA A 81 1.80 2.44 -9.75
CA ALA A 81 0.36 2.62 -9.61
C ALA A 81 -0.30 1.38 -8.99
N SER A 82 0.07 0.18 -9.46
CA SER A 82 -0.40 -1.08 -8.89
C SER A 82 0.00 -1.21 -7.41
N ALA A 83 1.26 -0.94 -7.08
CA ALA A 83 1.76 -1.00 -5.71
C ALA A 83 1.04 0.00 -4.78
N MET A 84 0.77 1.23 -5.24
CA MET A 84 0.02 2.23 -4.48
C MET A 84 -1.41 1.76 -4.18
N ILE A 85 -2.12 1.22 -5.18
CA ILE A 85 -3.48 0.71 -5.02
C ILE A 85 -3.50 -0.49 -4.06
N SER A 86 -2.56 -1.44 -4.23
CA SER A 86 -2.44 -2.59 -3.32
C SER A 86 -2.14 -2.16 -1.89
N GLY A 87 -1.24 -1.19 -1.69
CA GLY A 87 -0.93 -0.64 -0.37
C GLY A 87 -2.14 0.04 0.31
N TYR A 88 -2.90 0.82 -0.46
CA TYR A 88 -4.14 1.44 0.03
C TYR A 88 -5.18 0.41 0.48
N PHE A 89 -5.42 -0.63 -0.33
CA PHE A 89 -6.34 -1.70 0.05
C PHE A 89 -5.88 -2.47 1.29
N LEU A 90 -4.59 -2.74 1.40
CA LEU A 90 -4.03 -3.43 2.55
C LEU A 90 -4.20 -2.61 3.83
N ARG A 91 -3.97 -1.29 3.77
CA ARG A 91 -4.20 -0.38 4.89
C ARG A 91 -5.68 -0.34 5.31
N ASN A 92 -6.60 -0.30 4.35
CA ASN A 92 -8.03 -0.34 4.64
C ASN A 92 -8.45 -1.66 5.31
N ALA A 93 -7.94 -2.79 4.82
CA ALA A 93 -8.21 -4.10 5.39
C ALA A 93 -7.70 -4.20 6.83
N GLU A 94 -6.50 -3.68 7.09
CA GLU A 94 -5.90 -3.61 8.41
C GLU A 94 -6.72 -2.74 9.38
N GLN A 95 -7.16 -1.55 8.94
CA GLN A 95 -8.01 -0.66 9.75
C GLN A 95 -9.32 -1.35 10.12
N ARG A 96 -9.94 -2.05 9.17
CA ARG A 96 -11.16 -2.81 9.41
C ARG A 96 -10.94 -3.95 10.41
N MET A 97 -9.87 -4.73 10.24
CA MET A 97 -9.53 -5.81 11.17
C MET A 97 -9.25 -5.29 12.59
N THR A 98 -8.56 -4.16 12.70
CA THR A 98 -8.28 -3.51 14.00
C THR A 98 -9.57 -3.07 14.67
N PHE A 99 -10.49 -2.48 13.90
CA PHE A 99 -11.79 -2.08 14.40
C PHE A 99 -12.61 -3.29 14.88
N GLU A 100 -12.71 -4.36 14.07
CA GLU A 100 -13.43 -5.60 14.42
C GLU A 100 -12.89 -6.23 15.70
N LYS A 101 -11.55 -6.28 15.89
CA LYS A 101 -10.92 -6.74 17.13
C LYS A 101 -11.32 -5.90 18.35
N SER A 102 -11.31 -4.57 18.19
CA SER A 102 -11.69 -3.67 19.28
C SER A 102 -13.17 -3.81 19.69
N LEU A 103 -14.06 -4.01 18.70
CA LEU A 103 -15.47 -4.24 18.94
C LEU A 103 -15.72 -5.58 19.64
N GLN A 104 -15.03 -6.64 19.21
CA GLN A 104 -15.12 -7.95 19.85
C GLN A 104 -14.65 -7.90 21.31
N ALA A 105 -13.50 -7.28 21.57
CA ALA A 105 -12.98 -7.10 22.93
C ALA A 105 -13.96 -6.33 23.84
N ALA A 106 -14.61 -5.29 23.31
CA ALA A 106 -15.63 -4.54 24.05
C ALA A 106 -16.88 -5.38 24.34
N THR A 107 -17.29 -6.23 23.40
CA THR A 107 -18.46 -7.13 23.57
C THR A 107 -18.18 -8.21 24.61
N GLU A 108 -16.98 -8.78 24.59
CA GLU A 108 -16.54 -9.77 25.58
C GLU A 108 -16.47 -9.16 26.98
N ALA A 109 -15.91 -7.95 27.14
CA ALA A 109 -15.88 -7.25 28.42
C ALA A 109 -17.26 -7.03 29.04
N ASN A 110 -18.26 -6.63 28.22
CA ASN A 110 -19.63 -6.45 28.67
C ASN A 110 -20.32 -7.75 29.11
N SER A 111 -19.89 -8.91 28.60
CA SER A 111 -20.45 -10.20 29.00
C SER A 111 -19.96 -10.68 30.37
N PHE A 112 -18.75 -10.28 30.78
CA PHE A 112 -18.19 -10.61 32.11
C PHE A 112 -18.71 -9.71 33.24
N GLU A 113 -19.29 -8.55 32.95
CA GLU A 113 -19.91 -7.67 33.95
C GLU A 113 -21.38 -8.03 34.25
N ALA A 114 -21.97 -8.97 33.49
CA ALA A 114 -23.37 -9.38 33.60
C ALA A 114 -23.59 -10.73 34.33
N GLU A 115 -22.52 -11.38 34.80
CA GLU A 115 -22.53 -12.53 35.73
C GLU A 115 -22.08 -12.11 37.14
#